data_AF-A0A3B0ZBU8-F1
#
_entry.id   AF-A0A3B0ZBU8-F1
#
_cell.length_a   1.000
_cell.length_b   1.000
_cell.length_c   1.000
_cell.angle_alpha   90.00
_cell.angle_beta   90.00
_cell.angle_gamma   90.00
#
_symmetry.space_group_name_H-M   'P 1'
#
loop_
_entity.id
_entity.type
_entity.pdbx_description
1 polymer ?
#
loop_
_entity_poly.entity_id
_entity_poly.type
_entity_poly.pdbx_seq_one_letter_code
_entity_poly.pdbx_strand_id
1 'polypeptide(L)'
;MGIHEARQWMRGFTQWYNHQHRHSGIKYVTPAQRHAGLDKMILATRHEAYQSAKQKHPERWSGKTRDWNKQDKVILNPDKSHKVIEVKSDVMAA
;
A
#
# COMPACT_ATOMS: atom_id res chain seq x y z
N MET A 1 5.02 -16.86 30.16
CA MET A 1 4.73 -17.29 28.79
C MET A 1 5.67 -18.43 28.42
N GLY A 2 5.15 -19.64 28.23
CA GLY A 2 5.94 -20.79 27.78
C GLY A 2 6.14 -20.81 26.27
N ILE A 3 7.08 -21.62 25.76
CA ILE A 3 7.36 -21.73 24.31
C ILE A 3 6.12 -22.13 23.48
N HIS A 4 5.23 -22.94 24.08
CA HIS A 4 4.00 -23.36 23.42
C HIS A 4 3.02 -22.18 23.25
N GLU A 5 2.82 -21.39 24.30
CA GLU A 5 1.97 -20.19 24.29
C GLU A 5 2.51 -19.14 23.32
N ALA A 6 3.83 -18.92 23.34
CA ALA A 6 4.50 -18.02 22.40
C ALA A 6 4.24 -18.41 20.94
N ARG A 7 4.32 -19.71 20.62
CA ARG A 7 4.04 -20.23 19.27
C ARG A 7 2.57 -20.09 18.87
N GLN A 8 1.64 -20.29 19.81
CA GLN A 8 0.21 -20.07 19.54
C GLN A 8 -0.06 -18.60 19.20
N TRP A 9 0.45 -17.69 20.03
CA TRP A 9 0.30 -16.26 19.79
C TRP A 9 0.90 -15.84 18.45
N MET A 10 2.13 -16.28 18.15
CA MET A 10 2.81 -15.91 16.89
C MET A 10 2.09 -16.43 15.65
N ARG A 11 1.47 -17.62 15.72
CA ARG A 11 0.64 -18.14 14.63
C ARG A 11 -0.59 -17.26 14.39
N GLY A 12 -1.30 -16.88 15.46
CA GLY A 12 -2.44 -15.96 15.36
C GLY A 12 -2.04 -14.61 14.79
N PHE A 13 -0.95 -14.04 15.29
CA PHE A 13 -0.41 -12.78 14.78
C PHE A 13 -0.07 -12.86 13.28
N THR A 14 0.66 -13.89 12.85
CA THR A 14 1.08 -14.04 11.45
C THR A 14 -0.12 -14.17 10.52
N GLN A 15 -1.12 -14.96 10.92
CA GLN A 15 -2.33 -15.12 10.13
C GLN A 15 -3.11 -13.81 9.99
N TRP A 16 -3.29 -13.09 11.10
CA TRP A 16 -3.93 -11.77 11.06
C TRP A 16 -3.12 -10.76 10.24
N TYR A 17 -1.80 -10.68 10.45
CA TYR A 17 -0.92 -9.74 9.77
C TYR A 17 -0.94 -9.96 8.26
N ASN A 18 -0.90 -11.21 7.80
CA ASN A 18 -0.86 -11.51 6.38
C ASN A 18 -2.21 -11.34 5.68
N HIS A 19 -3.32 -11.68 6.33
CA HIS A 19 -4.62 -11.82 5.66
C HIS A 19 -5.68 -10.79 6.04
N GLN A 20 -5.53 -10.10 7.18
CA GLN A 20 -6.51 -9.14 7.67
C GLN A 20 -5.95 -7.73 7.81
N HIS A 21 -4.71 -7.61 8.30
CA HIS A 21 -4.07 -6.32 8.50
C HIS A 21 -3.81 -5.60 7.16
N ARG A 22 -4.45 -4.44 6.99
CA ARG A 22 -4.20 -3.55 5.85
C ARG A 22 -3.02 -2.65 6.17
N HIS A 23 -1.88 -2.98 5.59
CA HIS A 23 -0.61 -2.38 5.96
C HIS A 23 -0.42 -1.02 5.26
N SER A 24 -0.21 0.05 6.03
CA SER A 24 -0.13 1.42 5.52
C SER A 24 1.03 1.62 4.53
N GLY A 25 2.18 0.98 4.80
CA GLY A 25 3.37 1.01 3.94
C GLY A 25 3.22 0.33 2.58
N ILE A 26 2.11 -0.35 2.32
CA ILE A 26 1.75 -0.90 1.00
C ILE A 26 0.35 -0.41 0.57
N LYS A 27 0.01 0.82 0.95
CA LYS A 27 -1.24 1.49 0.57
C LYS A 27 -2.51 0.74 1.02
N TYR A 28 -2.49 0.18 2.24
CA TYR A 28 -3.63 -0.48 2.88
C TYR A 28 -4.20 -1.68 2.09
N VAL A 29 -3.33 -2.44 1.43
CA VAL A 29 -3.62 -3.82 1.03
C VAL A 29 -3.03 -4.77 2.08
N THR A 30 -3.49 -6.02 2.11
CA THR A 30 -2.88 -7.02 2.99
C THR A 30 -1.58 -7.55 2.39
N PRO A 31 -0.61 -7.98 3.21
CA PRO A 31 0.60 -8.63 2.72
C PRO A 31 0.30 -9.80 1.77
N ALA A 32 -0.71 -10.63 2.05
CA ALA A 32 -1.12 -11.72 1.17
C ALA A 32 -1.66 -11.22 -0.18
N GLN A 33 -2.47 -10.16 -0.21
CA GLN A 33 -2.95 -9.56 -1.46
C GLN A 33 -1.81 -9.01 -2.31
N ARG A 34 -0.83 -8.36 -1.66
CA ARG A 34 0.37 -7.86 -2.32
C ARG A 34 1.22 -8.99 -2.89
N HIS A 35 1.40 -10.06 -2.13
CA HIS A 35 2.14 -11.23 -2.57
C HIS A 35 1.48 -11.91 -3.77
N ALA A 36 0.14 -11.99 -3.77
CA ALA A 36 -0.64 -12.53 -4.89
C ALA A 36 -0.76 -11.56 -6.10
N GLY A 37 -0.18 -10.36 -6.04
CA GLY A 37 -0.25 -9.36 -7.11
C GLY A 37 -1.63 -8.71 -7.32
N LEU A 38 -2.58 -8.94 -6.39
CA LEU A 38 -3.95 -8.40 -6.45
C LEU A 38 -4.00 -6.90 -6.11
N ASP A 39 -2.92 -6.38 -5.53
CA ASP A 39 -2.79 -5.00 -5.12
C ASP A 39 -3.00 -4.01 -6.27
N LYS A 40 -2.53 -4.33 -7.49
CA LYS A 40 -2.72 -3.48 -8.68
C LYS A 40 -4.20 -3.18 -8.92
N MET A 41 -5.01 -4.24 -8.98
CA MET A 41 -6.46 -4.13 -9.21
C MET A 41 -7.15 -3.41 -8.06
N ILE A 42 -6.85 -3.79 -6.81
CA ILE A 42 -7.47 -3.17 -5.62
C ILE A 42 -7.19 -1.66 -5.57
N LEU A 43 -5.95 -1.26 -5.87
CA LEU A 43 -5.54 0.13 -5.85
C LEU A 43 -6.15 0.95 -6.99
N ALA A 44 -6.27 0.37 -8.20
CA ALA A 44 -6.97 0.99 -9.32
C ALA A 44 -8.45 1.26 -8.97
N THR A 45 -9.17 0.26 -8.46
CA THR A 45 -10.57 0.41 -8.04
C THR A 45 -10.73 1.49 -6.96
N ARG A 46 -9.79 1.58 -6.01
CA ARG A 46 -9.83 2.65 -4.99
C ARG A 46 -9.59 4.03 -5.58
N HIS A 47 -8.69 4.13 -6.56
CA HIS A 47 -8.45 5.38 -7.27
C HIS A 47 -9.74 5.88 -7.93
N GLU A 48 -10.39 5.02 -8.72
CA GLU A 48 -11.66 5.33 -9.39
C GLU A 48 -12.74 5.75 -8.39
N ALA A 49 -12.93 4.99 -7.31
CA ALA A 49 -13.93 5.30 -6.30
C ALA A 49 -13.70 6.69 -5.67
N TYR A 50 -12.44 7.04 -5.38
CA TYR A 50 -12.10 8.36 -4.83
C TYR A 50 -12.32 9.48 -5.85
N GLN A 51 -11.99 9.26 -7.12
CA GLN A 51 -12.25 10.24 -8.17
C GLN A 51 -13.75 10.47 -8.36
N SER A 52 -14.55 9.42 -8.45
CA SER A 52 -16.00 9.54 -8.57
C SER A 52 -16.62 10.21 -7.34
N ALA A 53 -16.14 9.90 -6.14
CA ALA A 53 -16.62 10.56 -4.93
C ALA A 53 -16.30 12.07 -4.94
N LYS A 54 -15.08 12.44 -5.36
CA LYS A 54 -14.67 13.84 -5.50
C LYS A 54 -15.48 14.57 -6.56
N GLN A 55 -15.72 13.96 -7.72
CA GLN A 55 -16.52 14.54 -8.79
C GLN A 55 -17.96 14.84 -8.34
N LYS A 56 -18.55 13.94 -7.53
CA LYS A 56 -19.91 14.12 -7.01
C LYS A 56 -20.02 15.27 -6.00
N HIS A 57 -18.96 15.51 -5.23
CA HIS A 57 -19.01 16.43 -4.08
C HIS A 57 -17.70 17.20 -3.91
N PRO A 58 -17.29 18.01 -4.90
CA PRO A 58 -15.98 18.66 -4.89
C PRO A 58 -15.74 19.54 -3.65
N GLU A 59 -16.80 20.08 -3.03
CA GLU A 59 -16.75 20.89 -1.81
C GLU A 59 -16.15 20.17 -0.60
N ARG A 60 -16.18 18.83 -0.57
CA ARG A 60 -15.60 18.03 0.52
C ARG A 60 -14.09 17.79 0.37
N TRP A 61 -13.49 18.22 -0.73
CA TRP A 61 -12.06 18.02 -1.00
C TRP A 61 -11.33 19.36 -1.15
N SER A 62 -10.37 19.61 -0.26
CA SER A 62 -9.46 20.77 -0.36
C SER A 62 -8.41 20.64 -1.47
N GLY A 63 -8.25 19.45 -2.08
CA GLY A 63 -7.18 19.20 -3.03
C GLY A 63 -7.31 17.87 -3.79
N LYS A 64 -6.18 17.29 -4.21
CA LYS A 64 -6.14 16.00 -4.91
C LYS A 64 -6.64 14.87 -4.00
N THR A 65 -7.17 13.81 -4.62
CA THR A 65 -7.50 12.58 -3.89
C THR A 65 -6.23 11.91 -3.38
N ARG A 66 -6.40 10.98 -2.43
CA ARG A 66 -5.31 10.15 -1.93
C ARG A 66 -4.58 9.44 -3.06
N ASP A 67 -3.24 9.42 -2.97
CA ASP A 67 -2.39 8.67 -3.90
C ASP A 67 -2.51 7.15 -3.65
N TRP A 68 -3.12 6.49 -4.64
CA TRP A 68 -3.32 5.05 -4.69
C TRP A 68 -2.35 4.35 -5.65
N ASN A 69 -1.32 5.03 -6.15
CA ASN A 69 -0.33 4.36 -7.00
C ASN A 69 0.42 3.27 -6.24
N LYS A 70 0.66 2.15 -6.94
CA LYS A 70 1.41 1.02 -6.43
C LYS A 70 2.87 1.45 -6.19
N GLN A 71 3.39 1.18 -5.00
CA GLN A 71 4.82 1.37 -4.73
C GLN A 71 5.59 0.16 -5.22
N ASP A 72 6.40 0.29 -6.26
CA ASP A 72 7.09 -0.87 -6.86
C ASP A 72 8.27 -1.36 -6.04
N LYS A 73 9.02 -0.44 -5.43
CA LYS A 73 10.21 -0.74 -4.64
C LYS A 73 10.17 0.01 -3.32
N VAL A 74 10.37 -0.72 -2.23
CA VAL A 74 10.58 -0.18 -0.89
C VAL A 74 11.81 -0.86 -0.32
N ILE A 75 12.75 -0.08 0.20
CA ILE A 75 13.98 -0.59 0.81
C ILE A 75 13.78 -0.56 2.33
N LEU A 76 13.84 -1.72 2.97
CA LEU A 76 13.83 -1.83 4.42
C LEU A 76 15.25 -1.61 4.94
N ASN A 77 15.43 -0.62 5.80
CA ASN A 77 16.74 -0.19 6.33
C ASN A 77 17.76 0.15 5.22
N PRO A 78 17.54 1.24 4.46
CA PRO A 78 18.50 1.66 3.44
C PRO A 78 19.84 2.02 4.08
N ASP A 79 20.94 1.52 3.53
CA ASP A 79 22.27 2.02 3.87
C ASP A 79 22.32 3.53 3.60
N LYS A 80 23.04 4.28 4.45
CA LYS A 80 23.18 5.74 4.33
C LYS A 80 23.72 6.20 2.96
N SER A 81 24.25 5.29 2.14
CA SER A 81 24.74 5.50 0.78
C SER A 81 23.67 5.52 -0.32
N HIS A 82 22.44 5.04 -0.06
CA HIS A 82 21.40 4.93 -1.09
C HIS A 82 20.37 6.06 -0.98
N LYS A 83 20.71 7.24 -1.54
CA LYS A 83 19.70 8.25 -1.87
C LYS A 83 18.82 7.70 -2.99
N VAL A 84 17.52 7.50 -2.71
CA VAL A 84 16.54 7.17 -3.74
C VAL A 84 16.47 8.35 -4.71
N ILE A 85 16.91 8.15 -5.94
CA ILE A 85 16.75 9.12 -7.02
C ILE A 85 15.30 9.02 -7.49
N GLU A 86 14.55 10.10 -7.29
CA GLU A 86 13.22 10.28 -7.86
C GLU A 86 13.37 10.42 -9.38
N VAL A 87 13.02 9.37 -10.13
CA VAL A 87 12.95 9.46 -11.59
C VAL A 87 11.64 10.17 -11.92
N LYS A 88 11.74 11.45 -12.29
CA LYS A 88 10.66 12.15 -12.97
C LYS A 88 10.47 11.48 -14.33
N SER A 89 9.33 10.82 -14.53
CA SER A 89 8.94 10.37 -15.86
C SER A 89 8.44 11.57 -16.66
N ASP A 90 9.34 12.21 -17.40
CA ASP A 90 8.95 13.08 -18.51
C ASP A 90 8.48 12.17 -19.65
N VAL A 91 7.17 12.06 -19.84
CA VAL A 91 6.62 11.52 -21.08
C VAL A 91 6.67 12.64 -22.11
N MET A 92 7.69 12.60 -22.96
CA MET A 92 7.75 13.35 -24.20
C MET A 92 6.59 12.89 -25.10
N ALA A 93 5.73 13.84 -25.47
CA ALA A 93 4.80 13.70 -26.57
C ALA A 93 5.57 13.76 -27.90
N ALA A 94 5.28 12.82 -28.78
CA ALA A 94 5.39 12.95 -30.23
C ALA A 94 4.32 12.04 -30.87
#